data_AF-A0A1Y1VV63-F1
#
_entry.id   AF-A0A1Y1VV63-F1
#
_cell.length_a   1.000
_cell.length_b   1.000
_cell.length_c   1.000
_cell.angle_alpha   90.00
_cell.angle_beta   90.00
_cell.angle_gamma   90.00
#
_symmetry.space_group_name_H-M   'P 1'
#
loop_
_entity.id
_entity.type
_entity.pdbx_description
1 polymer ?
#
loop_
_entity_poly.entity_id
_entity_poly.type
_entity_poly.pdbx_seq_one_letter_code
_entity_poly.pdbx_strand_id
1 'polypeptide(L)'
;MEKIINNNLIYYSATSLQSEIYFSHLKNEDKTKFNIFKKYNIKNVHNITKLKEGINEVFEKNELLKSKFSVMKFNKEDKVFYTIDDNSHLNVEHYSNDDCHEFIRPFDLSKSPLLRVAFVENSILMIDIHRIIADSTSMDILINKLINFCEGNVCLDSTLQLSKYLNQNTDNMNSDMNLEFIDDLFNHEYNVLNLPKRYNYIKLCSNNKVTEKCSFTVSGKIYENLKNFINCNFNPYSYFISIYAIIMSNYSEQEYIYTSILNNKRNTTNQDIIGEFDLIQPLLIYINNNNVLKDLINEVNSLLIQYDEQKNLLSNKFKNSNLLSLNNIFIYNSNNNKSKINLNPFIEEINRDDNRNDFHLFLNKLYNFDLIFEVMDDEDKYVFTIEYNDNLEKKRILYDFNRNKIDYGKKFYHVEFSKNAKLNSDKCAIVFEDREVTYKELDEMSNSLAYYLRNYGITRNEIVPILCERSYYFFVSLLAVMKAGGAFVFINPEFPKERISYMINNVKARIVLNYSGKKKVIFVIEVNTNNNNAVTE
;
A
#
# COMPACT_ATOMS: atom_id res chain seq x y z
N MET A 1 9.83 -8.85 -34.75
CA MET A 1 10.71 -7.69 -34.48
C MET A 1 11.46 -7.40 -35.77
N GLU A 2 11.56 -6.14 -36.18
CA GLU A 2 12.11 -5.74 -37.48
C GLU A 2 13.65 -5.74 -37.40
N LYS A 3 14.31 -6.61 -38.17
CA LYS A 3 15.77 -6.59 -38.37
C LYS A 3 16.07 -5.69 -39.55
N ILE A 4 16.75 -4.56 -39.32
CA ILE A 4 17.17 -3.66 -40.39
C ILE A 4 18.69 -3.79 -40.54
N ILE A 5 19.13 -4.06 -41.78
CA ILE A 5 20.54 -4.05 -42.14
C ILE A 5 20.80 -2.70 -42.80
N ASN A 6 21.66 -1.87 -42.19
CA ASN A 6 22.07 -0.59 -42.76
C ASN A 6 23.57 -0.40 -42.53
N ASN A 7 24.35 -0.15 -43.58
CA ASN A 7 25.81 0.03 -43.54
C ASN A 7 26.56 -1.09 -42.78
N ASN A 8 26.27 -2.37 -43.06
CA ASN A 8 26.85 -3.55 -42.39
C ASN A 8 26.58 -3.66 -40.87
N LEU A 9 25.77 -2.77 -40.29
CA LEU A 9 25.31 -2.86 -38.91
C LEU A 9 23.91 -3.48 -38.87
N ILE A 10 23.71 -4.40 -37.93
CA ILE A 10 22.42 -5.03 -37.66
C ILE A 10 21.73 -4.26 -36.55
N TYR A 11 20.56 -3.71 -36.86
CA TYR A 11 19.69 -3.05 -35.90
C TYR A 11 18.61 -4.01 -35.42
N TYR A 12 18.49 -4.11 -34.10
CA TYR A 12 17.45 -4.88 -33.42
C TYR A 12 16.49 -3.91 -32.75
N SER A 13 15.18 -4.09 -32.96
CA SER A 13 14.20 -3.25 -32.27
C SER A 13 14.23 -3.51 -30.76
N ALA A 14 14.15 -2.45 -29.97
CA ALA A 14 14.04 -2.55 -28.52
C ALA A 14 12.65 -3.06 -28.11
N THR A 15 12.56 -3.68 -26.93
CA THR A 15 11.26 -4.06 -26.33
C THR A 15 10.44 -2.81 -25.96
N SER A 16 9.16 -2.98 -25.62
CA SER A 16 8.32 -1.86 -25.14
C SER A 16 8.94 -1.21 -23.91
N LEU A 17 9.30 -2.01 -22.90
CA LEU A 17 9.91 -1.53 -21.68
C LEU A 17 11.25 -0.83 -21.95
N GLN A 18 12.12 -1.40 -22.79
CA GLN A 18 13.38 -0.74 -23.17
C GLN A 18 13.15 0.62 -23.86
N SER A 19 12.11 0.71 -24.69
CA SER A 19 11.74 1.97 -25.35
C SER A 19 11.26 3.01 -24.33
N GLU A 20 10.42 2.59 -23.37
CA GLU A 20 9.93 3.45 -22.28
C GLU A 20 11.08 3.90 -21.36
N ILE A 21 11.99 2.99 -21.02
CA ILE A 21 13.24 3.30 -20.30
C ILE A 21 14.05 4.34 -21.06
N TYR A 22 14.27 4.15 -22.36
CA TYR A 22 15.07 5.06 -23.18
C TYR A 22 14.49 6.48 -23.20
N PHE A 23 13.20 6.61 -23.51
CA PHE A 23 12.55 7.92 -23.55
C PHE A 23 12.44 8.58 -22.17
N SER A 24 12.24 7.79 -21.11
CA SER A 24 12.20 8.31 -19.74
C SER A 24 13.59 8.74 -19.28
N HIS A 25 14.64 7.99 -19.60
CA HIS A 25 16.03 8.38 -19.35
C HIS A 25 16.37 9.73 -20.00
N LEU A 26 15.91 9.97 -21.24
CA LEU A 26 16.16 11.26 -21.92
C LEU A 26 15.43 12.45 -21.27
N LYS A 27 14.24 12.23 -20.71
CA LYS A 27 13.41 13.29 -20.10
C LYS A 27 13.79 13.61 -18.66
N ASN A 28 14.38 12.67 -17.93
CA ASN A 28 14.71 12.83 -16.51
C ASN A 28 16.01 13.63 -16.32
N GLU A 29 16.01 14.54 -15.34
CA GLU A 29 17.21 15.29 -14.94
C GLU A 29 18.24 14.36 -14.28
N ASP A 30 17.80 13.56 -13.31
CA ASP A 30 18.64 12.55 -12.66
C ASP A 30 18.59 11.22 -13.40
N LYS A 31 19.50 11.07 -14.36
CA LYS A 31 19.66 9.87 -15.18
C LYS A 31 20.25 8.68 -14.43
N THR A 32 20.86 8.88 -13.27
CA THR A 32 21.47 7.79 -12.48
C THR A 32 20.42 6.86 -11.89
N LYS A 33 19.15 7.29 -11.79
CA LYS A 33 18.03 6.45 -11.34
C LYS A 33 17.71 5.27 -12.26
N PHE A 34 18.28 5.25 -13.46
CA PHE A 34 18.17 4.13 -14.41
C PHE A 34 19.34 3.15 -14.31
N ASN A 35 20.22 3.32 -13.32
CA ASN A 35 21.33 2.41 -13.07
C ASN A 35 20.89 1.28 -12.13
N ILE A 36 21.52 0.11 -12.26
CA ILE A 36 21.59 -0.93 -11.24
C ILE A 36 23.02 -0.93 -10.73
N PHE A 37 23.18 -0.55 -9.47
CA PHE A 37 24.47 -0.46 -8.84
C PHE A 37 24.59 -1.49 -7.71
N LYS A 38 25.71 -2.20 -7.65
CA LYS A 38 26.02 -3.12 -6.54
C LYS A 38 27.48 -3.02 -6.11
N LYS A 39 27.70 -3.21 -4.81
CA LYS A 39 29.04 -3.29 -4.17
C LYS A 39 29.28 -4.69 -3.64
N TYR A 40 30.52 -5.16 -3.75
CA TYR A 40 30.94 -6.45 -3.20
C TYR A 40 32.29 -6.33 -2.48
N ASN A 41 32.39 -6.87 -1.27
CA ASN A 41 33.66 -7.09 -0.59
C ASN A 41 34.42 -8.23 -1.27
N ILE A 42 35.71 -8.04 -1.50
CA ILE A 42 36.60 -9.05 -2.06
C ILE A 42 37.26 -9.79 -0.89
N LYS A 43 37.04 -11.10 -0.80
CA LYS A 43 37.51 -11.90 0.35
C LYS A 43 39.03 -12.07 0.41
N ASN A 44 39.71 -12.02 -0.75
CA ASN A 44 41.17 -12.14 -0.82
C ASN A 44 41.73 -11.28 -1.96
N VAL A 45 42.73 -10.45 -1.66
CA VAL A 45 43.40 -9.54 -2.63
C VAL A 45 44.03 -10.32 -3.80
N HIS A 46 44.48 -11.55 -3.57
CA HIS A 46 45.03 -12.39 -4.65
C HIS A 46 43.97 -12.80 -5.69
N ASN A 47 42.68 -12.64 -5.39
CA ASN A 47 41.60 -12.93 -6.35
C ASN A 47 41.37 -11.80 -7.36
N ILE A 48 41.93 -10.60 -7.15
CA ILE A 48 41.65 -9.43 -7.99
C ILE A 48 42.04 -9.68 -9.44
N THR A 49 43.20 -10.28 -9.69
CA THR A 49 43.66 -10.57 -11.06
C THR A 49 42.69 -11.50 -11.78
N LYS A 50 42.26 -12.59 -11.11
CA LYS A 50 41.25 -13.52 -11.66
C LYS A 50 39.89 -12.86 -11.88
N LEU A 51 39.46 -12.00 -10.96
CA LEU A 51 38.21 -11.25 -11.10
C LEU A 51 38.29 -10.29 -12.30
N LYS A 52 39.41 -9.59 -12.51
CA LYS A 52 39.62 -8.73 -13.68
C LYS A 52 39.57 -9.51 -14.98
N GLU A 53 40.26 -10.66 -15.05
CA GLU A 53 40.22 -11.56 -16.20
C GLU A 53 38.79 -12.07 -16.46
N GLY A 54 38.08 -12.50 -15.42
CA GLY A 54 36.72 -13.00 -15.54
C GLY A 54 35.70 -11.93 -15.94
N ILE A 55 35.86 -10.69 -15.46
CA ILE A 55 35.02 -9.56 -15.87
C ILE A 55 35.17 -9.30 -17.37
N ASN A 56 36.40 -9.31 -17.89
CA ASN A 56 36.65 -9.12 -19.32
C ASN A 56 36.10 -10.31 -20.14
N GLU A 57 36.30 -11.53 -19.68
CA GLU A 57 35.77 -12.74 -20.34
C GLU A 57 34.24 -12.71 -20.42
N VAL A 58 33.56 -12.38 -19.32
CA VAL A 58 32.10 -12.24 -19.29
C VAL A 58 31.67 -11.10 -20.20
N PHE A 59 32.36 -9.97 -20.20
CA PHE A 59 32.05 -8.86 -21.10
C PHE A 59 32.14 -9.26 -22.57
N GLU A 60 33.21 -9.95 -22.98
CA GLU A 60 33.42 -10.32 -24.37
C GLU A 60 32.40 -11.33 -24.88
N LYS A 61 32.01 -12.29 -24.03
CA LYS A 61 31.04 -13.35 -24.38
C LYS A 61 29.59 -12.88 -24.41
N ASN A 62 29.26 -11.73 -23.81
CA ASN A 62 27.89 -11.25 -23.71
C ASN A 62 27.66 -10.02 -24.61
N GLU A 63 27.14 -10.24 -25.82
CA GLU A 63 26.90 -9.19 -26.82
C GLU A 63 26.11 -7.98 -26.28
N LEU A 64 25.10 -8.20 -25.43
CA LEU A 64 24.29 -7.09 -24.92
C LEU A 64 25.06 -6.09 -24.06
N LEU A 65 26.14 -6.52 -23.39
CA LEU A 65 27.00 -5.60 -22.64
C LEU A 65 27.73 -4.63 -23.58
N LYS A 66 27.87 -5.02 -24.86
CA LYS A 66 28.43 -4.22 -25.95
C LYS A 66 27.37 -3.43 -26.71
N SER A 67 26.12 -3.43 -26.27
CA SER A 67 25.03 -2.74 -26.99
C SER A 67 25.04 -1.23 -26.82
N LYS A 68 24.56 -0.54 -27.87
CA LYS A 68 24.23 0.90 -27.87
C LYS A 68 22.87 1.13 -28.52
N PHE A 69 22.14 2.13 -28.04
CA PHE A 69 20.77 2.42 -28.41
C PHE A 69 20.66 3.72 -29.22
N SER A 70 19.73 3.72 -30.17
CA SER A 70 19.45 4.87 -31.02
C SER A 70 17.98 4.90 -31.41
N VAL A 71 17.50 6.08 -31.82
CA VAL A 71 16.15 6.26 -32.33
C VAL A 71 16.20 6.35 -33.84
N MET A 72 15.30 5.62 -34.50
CA MET A 72 15.07 5.73 -35.94
C MET A 72 13.61 6.02 -36.21
N LYS A 73 13.35 6.87 -37.20
CA LYS A 73 11.99 7.10 -37.70
C LYS A 73 11.55 5.94 -38.58
N PHE A 74 10.46 5.28 -38.20
CA PHE A 74 9.81 4.24 -38.97
C PHE A 74 8.32 4.55 -39.07
N ASN A 75 7.76 4.63 -40.28
CA ASN A 75 6.35 4.99 -40.51
C ASN A 75 5.87 6.28 -39.79
N LYS A 76 6.74 7.31 -39.71
CA LYS A 76 6.52 8.57 -38.99
C LYS A 76 6.50 8.47 -37.45
N GLU A 77 6.82 7.32 -36.89
CA GLU A 77 6.98 7.11 -35.46
C GLU A 77 8.45 6.93 -35.08
N ASP A 78 8.84 7.48 -33.95
CA ASP A 78 10.18 7.29 -33.38
C ASP A 78 10.23 5.91 -32.68
N LYS A 79 11.01 4.98 -33.24
CA LYS A 79 11.24 3.66 -32.66
C LYS A 79 12.67 3.54 -32.14
N VAL A 80 12.83 2.89 -30.99
CA VAL A 80 14.14 2.63 -30.37
C VAL A 80 14.71 1.32 -30.91
N PHE A 81 15.98 1.35 -31.30
CA PHE A 81 16.76 0.21 -31.77
C PHE A 81 18.07 0.12 -30.99
N TYR A 82 18.64 -1.08 -30.93
CA TYR A 82 20.00 -1.31 -30.46
C TYR A 82 20.87 -1.98 -31.52
N THR A 83 22.18 -1.75 -31.41
CA THR A 83 23.22 -2.41 -32.20
C THR A 83 24.29 -2.95 -31.27
N ILE A 84 25.01 -3.98 -31.70
CA ILE A 84 26.17 -4.51 -31.00
C ILE A 84 27.41 -3.80 -31.52
N ASP A 85 28.21 -3.26 -30.60
CA ASP A 85 29.48 -2.61 -30.92
C ASP A 85 30.65 -3.56 -30.64
N ASP A 86 31.07 -4.31 -31.66
CA ASP A 86 32.12 -5.31 -31.55
C ASP A 86 33.49 -4.72 -31.16
N ASN A 87 33.68 -3.41 -31.33
CA ASN A 87 34.91 -2.70 -30.93
C ASN A 87 34.80 -2.12 -29.51
N SER A 88 33.72 -2.40 -28.77
CA SER A 88 33.55 -1.93 -27.41
C SER A 88 34.53 -2.62 -26.48
N HIS A 89 35.12 -1.84 -25.57
CA HIS A 89 36.06 -2.35 -24.57
C HIS A 89 35.61 -1.91 -23.18
N LEU A 90 35.67 -2.84 -22.23
CA LEU A 90 35.36 -2.56 -20.83
C LEU A 90 36.61 -2.04 -20.12
N ASN A 91 36.55 -0.77 -19.70
CA ASN A 91 37.59 -0.19 -18.86
C ASN A 91 37.29 -0.48 -17.38
N VAL A 92 38.22 -1.14 -16.70
CA VAL A 92 38.15 -1.34 -15.25
C VAL A 92 38.76 -0.13 -14.55
N GLU A 93 37.92 0.62 -13.85
CA GLU A 93 38.30 1.84 -13.14
C GLU A 93 38.87 1.53 -11.73
N HIS A 94 39.62 2.48 -11.17
CA HIS A 94 40.27 2.36 -9.86
C HIS A 94 40.01 3.62 -9.05
N TYR A 95 39.52 3.45 -7.82
CA TYR A 95 39.18 4.54 -6.91
C TYR A 95 39.79 4.30 -5.52
N SER A 96 39.95 5.39 -4.77
CA SER A 96 40.13 5.41 -3.32
C SER A 96 38.78 5.46 -2.60
N ASN A 97 38.76 5.31 -1.28
CA ASN A 97 37.51 5.50 -0.53
C ASN A 97 36.94 6.92 -0.64
N ASP A 98 37.81 7.94 -0.83
CA ASP A 98 37.41 9.35 -0.83
C ASP A 98 36.69 9.76 -2.12
N ASP A 99 37.07 9.21 -3.28
CA ASP A 99 36.55 9.56 -4.61
C ASP A 99 35.60 8.51 -5.20
N CYS A 100 35.38 7.37 -4.54
CA CYS A 100 34.49 6.31 -5.04
C CYS A 100 33.03 6.74 -5.29
N HIS A 101 32.60 7.89 -4.75
CA HIS A 101 31.28 8.47 -4.98
C HIS A 101 31.09 9.01 -6.40
N GLU A 102 32.17 9.32 -7.13
CA GLU A 102 32.13 9.77 -8.54
C GLU A 102 31.85 8.62 -9.54
N PHE A 103 31.98 7.37 -9.08
CA PHE A 103 31.80 6.19 -9.93
C PHE A 103 30.39 6.12 -10.54
N ILE A 104 29.36 6.37 -9.73
CA ILE A 104 27.96 6.32 -10.16
C ILE A 104 27.64 7.61 -10.91
N ARG A 105 27.46 7.49 -12.22
CA ARG A 105 27.21 8.63 -13.11
C ARG A 105 26.28 8.24 -14.26
N PRO A 106 25.61 9.20 -14.92
CA PRO A 106 24.73 8.92 -16.04
C PRO A 106 25.43 8.14 -17.16
N PHE A 107 24.71 7.21 -17.79
CA PHE A 107 25.14 6.59 -19.05
C PHE A 107 24.69 7.43 -20.26
N ASP A 108 25.50 7.43 -21.31
CA ASP A 108 25.09 7.89 -22.64
C ASP A 108 24.63 6.67 -23.43
N LEU A 109 23.31 6.51 -23.61
CA LEU A 109 22.73 5.32 -24.24
C LEU A 109 23.17 5.14 -25.70
N SER A 110 23.70 6.18 -26.34
CA SER A 110 24.23 6.12 -27.70
C SER A 110 25.64 5.51 -27.79
N LYS A 111 26.29 5.26 -26.64
CA LYS A 111 27.65 4.75 -26.54
C LYS A 111 27.69 3.42 -25.78
N SER A 112 28.63 2.58 -26.17
CA SER A 112 28.97 1.31 -25.52
C SER A 112 30.28 1.46 -24.75
N PRO A 113 30.50 0.76 -23.62
CA PRO A 113 29.56 -0.14 -22.94
C PRO A 113 28.58 0.58 -21.99
N LEU A 114 27.42 -0.04 -21.78
CA LEU A 114 26.43 0.38 -20.77
C LEU A 114 26.64 -0.34 -19.41
N LEU A 115 27.90 -0.69 -19.14
CA LEU A 115 28.41 -1.35 -17.95
C LEU A 115 29.71 -0.64 -17.52
N ARG A 116 29.86 -0.40 -16.22
CA ARG A 116 31.11 0.06 -15.61
C ARG A 116 31.48 -0.85 -14.45
N VAL A 117 32.78 -1.02 -14.28
CA VAL A 117 33.35 -1.82 -13.22
C VAL A 117 34.50 -1.05 -12.58
N ALA A 118 34.54 -1.02 -11.25
CA ALA A 118 35.60 -0.38 -10.51
C ALA A 118 36.10 -1.24 -9.33
N PHE A 119 37.37 -1.07 -8.99
CA PHE A 119 37.93 -1.55 -7.73
C PHE A 119 38.27 -0.37 -6.82
N VAL A 120 37.78 -0.41 -5.57
CA VAL A 120 38.13 0.57 -4.53
C VAL A 120 39.13 -0.05 -3.58
N GLU A 121 40.31 0.57 -3.48
CA GLU A 121 41.42 0.15 -2.61
C GLU A 121 41.70 -1.36 -2.63
N ASN A 122 41.46 -2.02 -3.77
CA ASN A 122 41.64 -3.47 -3.94
C ASN A 122 40.89 -4.34 -2.92
N SER A 123 39.83 -3.81 -2.29
CA SER A 123 39.03 -4.51 -1.29
C SER A 123 37.55 -4.57 -1.66
N ILE A 124 37.08 -3.63 -2.49
CA ILE A 124 35.69 -3.55 -2.92
C ILE A 124 35.63 -3.59 -4.45
N LEU A 125 34.73 -4.42 -4.98
CA LEU A 125 34.30 -4.44 -6.37
C LEU A 125 32.98 -3.67 -6.50
N MET A 126 32.95 -2.70 -7.39
CA MET A 126 31.77 -1.90 -7.73
C MET A 126 31.35 -2.21 -9.16
N ILE A 127 30.06 -2.53 -9.36
CA ILE A 127 29.48 -2.78 -10.69
C ILE A 127 28.28 -1.87 -10.86
N ASP A 128 28.26 -1.13 -11.96
CA ASP A 128 27.19 -0.22 -12.36
C ASP A 128 26.73 -0.57 -13.78
N ILE A 129 25.47 -0.95 -13.97
CA ILE A 129 24.92 -1.35 -15.27
C ILE A 129 23.62 -0.60 -15.55
N HIS A 130 23.39 -0.17 -16.79
CA HIS A 130 22.16 0.52 -17.13
C HIS A 130 20.98 -0.46 -17.25
N ARG A 131 19.82 -0.12 -16.64
CA ARG A 131 18.59 -0.95 -16.62
C ARG A 131 18.11 -1.38 -18.01
N ILE A 132 18.34 -0.56 -19.03
CA ILE A 132 17.94 -0.88 -20.42
C ILE A 132 18.54 -2.19 -20.96
N ILE A 133 19.65 -2.66 -20.38
CA ILE A 133 20.32 -3.91 -20.76
C ILE A 133 20.32 -4.97 -19.66
N ALA A 134 19.68 -4.71 -18.51
CA ALA A 134 19.74 -5.60 -17.36
C ALA A 134 18.54 -5.42 -16.42
N ASP A 135 17.87 -6.53 -16.14
CA ASP A 135 16.82 -6.63 -15.11
C ASP A 135 17.39 -6.93 -13.71
N SER A 136 16.51 -7.09 -12.71
CA SER A 136 16.92 -7.40 -11.32
C SER A 136 17.71 -8.70 -11.18
N THR A 137 17.52 -9.67 -12.08
CA THR A 137 18.18 -10.98 -12.06
C THR A 137 19.51 -10.98 -12.80
N SER A 138 19.69 -10.07 -13.75
CA SER A 138 20.88 -9.98 -14.61
C SER A 138 22.17 -9.80 -13.83
N MET A 139 22.14 -9.04 -12.74
CA MET A 139 23.32 -8.82 -11.90
C MET A 139 23.74 -10.11 -11.19
N ASP A 140 22.76 -10.88 -10.70
CA ASP A 140 23.00 -12.17 -10.04
C ASP A 140 23.57 -13.20 -11.03
N ILE A 141 23.08 -13.19 -12.28
CA ILE A 141 23.63 -14.01 -13.38
C ILE A 141 25.07 -13.59 -13.69
N LEU A 142 25.34 -12.29 -13.83
CA LEU A 142 26.68 -11.76 -14.11
C LEU A 142 27.67 -12.22 -13.03
N ILE A 143 27.30 -12.09 -11.75
CA ILE A 143 28.11 -12.55 -10.63
C ILE A 143 28.32 -14.07 -10.67
N ASN A 144 27.27 -14.85 -10.91
CA ASN A 144 27.41 -16.30 -11.00
C ASN A 144 28.35 -16.74 -12.14
N LYS A 145 28.28 -16.09 -13.31
CA LYS A 145 29.22 -16.32 -14.41
C LYS A 145 30.66 -15.98 -14.02
N LEU A 146 30.85 -14.85 -13.33
CA LEU A 146 32.17 -14.43 -12.82
C LEU A 146 32.75 -15.43 -11.82
N ILE A 147 31.93 -15.96 -10.91
CA ILE A 147 32.34 -16.98 -9.94
C ILE A 147 32.75 -18.26 -10.65
N ASN A 148 31.91 -18.76 -11.55
CA ASN A 148 32.20 -19.97 -12.31
C ASN A 148 33.53 -19.86 -13.07
N PHE A 149 33.80 -18.69 -13.67
CA PHE A 149 35.09 -18.41 -14.30
C PHE A 149 36.25 -18.49 -13.30
N CYS A 150 36.12 -17.84 -12.13
CA CYS A 150 37.19 -17.79 -11.13
C CYS A 150 37.51 -19.18 -10.53
N GLU A 151 36.52 -20.06 -10.46
CA GLU A 151 36.65 -21.47 -10.03
C GLU A 151 37.26 -22.38 -11.11
N GLY A 152 37.38 -21.89 -12.36
CA GLY A 152 37.84 -22.70 -13.50
C GLY A 152 36.76 -23.65 -14.04
N ASN A 153 35.50 -23.44 -13.68
CA ASN A 153 34.39 -24.20 -14.25
C ASN A 153 34.14 -23.73 -15.69
N VAL A 154 33.75 -24.66 -16.57
CA VAL A 154 33.36 -24.30 -17.94
C VAL A 154 32.14 -23.39 -17.86
N CYS A 155 32.30 -22.13 -18.27
CA CYS A 155 31.18 -21.22 -18.46
C CYS A 155 30.33 -21.79 -19.61
N LEU A 156 29.22 -22.44 -19.26
CA LEU A 156 28.19 -22.83 -20.22
C LEU A 156 27.56 -21.53 -20.74
N ASP A 157 28.12 -21.00 -21.81
CA ASP A 157 27.45 -19.93 -22.55
C ASP A 157 26.22 -20.55 -23.18
N SER A 158 25.03 -20.09 -22.76
CA SER A 158 23.82 -20.35 -23.50
C SER A 158 24.05 -19.86 -24.92
N THR A 159 24.10 -20.78 -25.89
CA THR A 159 24.26 -20.48 -27.32
C THR A 159 23.13 -19.59 -27.87
N LEU A 160 22.05 -19.45 -27.08
CA LEU A 160 20.97 -18.51 -27.28
C LEU A 160 21.36 -17.11 -26.78
N GLN A 161 21.56 -16.19 -27.72
CA GLN A 161 21.68 -14.76 -27.44
C GLN A 161 20.29 -14.13 -27.39
N LEU A 162 20.08 -13.04 -26.62
CA LEU A 162 18.78 -12.35 -26.56
C LEU A 162 18.28 -11.94 -27.95
N SER A 163 19.19 -11.51 -28.83
CA SER A 163 18.89 -11.19 -30.23
C SER A 163 18.27 -12.37 -30.98
N LYS A 164 18.78 -13.59 -30.75
CA LYS A 164 18.23 -14.83 -31.32
C LYS A 164 16.92 -15.24 -30.64
N TYR A 165 16.82 -15.13 -29.32
CA TYR A 165 15.59 -15.39 -28.56
C TYR A 165 14.41 -14.52 -29.03
N LEU A 166 14.66 -13.22 -29.19
CA LEU A 166 13.64 -12.27 -29.64
C LEU A 166 13.21 -12.52 -31.09
N ASN A 167 14.13 -12.95 -31.96
CA ASN A 167 13.81 -13.31 -33.34
C ASN A 167 13.04 -14.65 -33.46
N GLN A 168 13.47 -15.69 -32.74
CA GLN A 168 12.78 -16.98 -32.71
C GLN A 168 11.34 -16.87 -32.20
N ASN A 169 11.13 -16.03 -31.17
CA ASN A 169 9.78 -15.76 -30.68
C ASN A 169 8.93 -14.96 -31.64
N THR A 170 9.52 -14.23 -32.61
CA THR A 170 8.74 -13.47 -33.60
C THR A 170 8.29 -14.33 -34.78
N ASP A 171 9.03 -15.39 -35.10
CA ASP A 171 8.63 -16.34 -36.15
C ASP A 171 7.49 -17.26 -35.68
N ASN A 172 7.38 -17.50 -34.37
CA ASN A 172 6.26 -18.21 -33.75
C ASN A 172 4.98 -17.36 -33.55
N MET A 173 4.98 -16.08 -33.93
CA MET A 173 3.82 -15.16 -33.76
C MET A 173 2.70 -15.35 -34.80
N ASN A 174 2.89 -16.27 -35.75
CA ASN A 174 1.90 -16.57 -36.81
C ASN A 174 0.96 -17.74 -36.47
N SER A 175 0.94 -18.23 -35.22
CA SER A 175 -0.09 -19.18 -34.79
C SER A 175 -1.31 -18.42 -34.28
N ASP A 176 -2.49 -18.75 -34.81
CA ASP A 176 -3.83 -18.26 -34.41
C ASP A 176 -4.12 -18.49 -32.91
N MET A 177 -3.48 -17.73 -32.03
CA MET A 177 -3.73 -17.74 -30.59
C MET A 177 -4.69 -16.58 -30.26
N ASN A 178 -5.88 -16.96 -29.80
CA ASN A 178 -6.97 -16.03 -29.59
C ASN A 178 -6.78 -15.21 -28.29
N LEU A 179 -6.67 -13.89 -28.43
CA LEU A 179 -6.58 -12.93 -27.32
C LEU A 179 -7.95 -12.36 -26.92
N GLU A 180 -9.04 -12.99 -27.35
CA GLU A 180 -10.43 -12.62 -27.02
C GLU A 180 -10.61 -12.40 -25.51
N PHE A 181 -10.00 -13.23 -24.66
CA PHE A 181 -10.12 -13.08 -23.20
C PHE A 181 -9.65 -11.71 -22.68
N ILE A 182 -8.68 -11.06 -23.34
CA ILE A 182 -8.24 -9.70 -22.98
C ILE A 182 -9.26 -8.67 -23.43
N ASP A 183 -9.84 -8.87 -24.62
CA ASP A 183 -10.89 -7.96 -25.10
C ASP A 183 -12.09 -8.06 -24.17
N ASP A 184 -12.49 -9.28 -23.77
CA ASP A 184 -13.53 -9.53 -22.78
C ASP A 184 -13.19 -8.91 -21.42
N LEU A 185 -11.95 -9.10 -20.93
CA LEU A 185 -11.49 -8.54 -19.66
C LEU A 185 -11.63 -7.01 -19.62
N PHE A 186 -11.30 -6.32 -20.72
CA PHE A 186 -11.35 -4.87 -20.82
C PHE A 186 -12.61 -4.32 -21.50
N ASN A 187 -13.62 -5.16 -21.76
CA ASN A 187 -14.92 -4.75 -22.34
C ASN A 187 -15.84 -4.08 -21.30
N HIS A 188 -15.44 -4.06 -20.04
CA HIS A 188 -16.19 -3.45 -18.95
C HIS A 188 -15.84 -1.96 -18.79
N GLU A 189 -16.74 -1.18 -18.20
CA GLU A 189 -16.43 0.19 -17.80
C GLU A 189 -15.60 0.16 -16.51
N TYR A 190 -14.33 0.57 -16.61
CA TYR A 190 -13.42 0.69 -15.48
C TYR A 190 -12.72 2.04 -15.50
N ASN A 191 -12.22 2.44 -14.34
CA ASN A 191 -11.48 3.69 -14.16
C ASN A 191 -10.09 3.41 -13.60
N VAL A 192 -9.18 4.38 -13.78
CA VAL A 192 -7.90 4.39 -13.05
C VAL A 192 -8.18 4.30 -11.54
N LEU A 193 -7.32 3.59 -10.80
CA LEU A 193 -7.49 3.41 -9.35
C LEU A 193 -7.60 4.78 -8.67
N ASN A 194 -8.74 5.04 -8.03
CA ASN A 194 -9.03 6.34 -7.43
C ASN A 194 -8.93 6.27 -5.91
N LEU A 195 -7.75 6.52 -5.37
CA LEU A 195 -7.54 6.60 -3.92
C LEU A 195 -7.85 8.00 -3.38
N PRO A 196 -8.33 8.14 -2.13
CA PRO A 196 -8.63 9.45 -1.53
C PRO A 196 -7.41 10.40 -1.48
N LYS A 197 -7.52 11.58 -2.09
CA LYS A 197 -6.45 12.59 -2.20
C LYS A 197 -6.69 13.81 -1.28
N ARG A 198 -5.62 14.45 -0.78
CA ARG A 198 -5.68 15.72 0.00
C ARG A 198 -6.31 16.86 -0.83
N TYR A 199 -7.39 17.46 -0.33
CA TYR A 199 -8.16 18.54 -1.00
C TYR A 199 -7.35 19.80 -1.44
N ASN A 200 -6.18 20.08 -0.85
CA ASN A 200 -5.38 21.28 -1.14
C ASN A 200 -4.34 21.11 -2.26
N TYR A 201 -4.31 19.97 -2.96
CA TYR A 201 -3.22 19.62 -3.88
C TYR A 201 -3.28 20.32 -5.25
N ILE A 202 -4.40 20.91 -5.68
CA ILE A 202 -4.46 21.58 -6.99
C ILE A 202 -3.44 22.75 -7.11
N LYS A 203 -2.87 23.25 -6.00
CA LYS A 203 -1.98 24.42 -5.98
C LYS A 203 -0.46 24.15 -5.95
N LEU A 204 0.00 22.92 -5.73
CA LEU A 204 1.43 22.63 -5.54
C LEU A 204 1.96 21.60 -6.54
N CYS A 205 1.78 21.88 -7.83
CA CYS A 205 2.56 21.23 -8.89
C CYS A 205 4.00 21.77 -8.87
N SER A 206 4.79 21.33 -7.89
CA SER A 206 6.25 21.35 -7.99
C SER A 206 6.72 19.92 -8.23
N ASN A 207 7.53 19.73 -9.27
CA ASN A 207 7.87 18.47 -9.97
C ASN A 207 8.49 17.31 -9.16
N ASN A 208 8.49 17.35 -7.83
CA ASN A 208 8.98 16.27 -6.98
C ASN A 208 7.82 15.72 -6.14
N LYS A 209 7.18 14.63 -6.59
CA LYS A 209 6.28 13.84 -5.76
C LYS A 209 7.05 13.40 -4.51
N VAL A 210 6.53 13.74 -3.33
CA VAL A 210 7.01 13.20 -2.05
C VAL A 210 6.37 11.83 -1.89
N THR A 211 7.15 10.77 -2.01
CA THR A 211 6.71 9.42 -1.70
C THR A 211 7.01 9.09 -0.24
N GLU A 212 6.06 8.48 0.44
CA GLU A 212 6.26 7.85 1.74
C GLU A 212 6.31 6.34 1.55
N LYS A 213 7.19 5.69 2.29
CA LYS A 213 7.35 4.24 2.29
C LYS A 213 7.05 3.71 3.67
N CYS A 214 6.15 2.73 3.76
CA CYS A 214 5.94 1.95 4.96
C CYS A 214 6.20 0.47 4.69
N SER A 215 6.76 -0.21 5.68
CA SER A 215 6.99 -1.64 5.62
C SER A 215 6.44 -2.32 6.86
N PHE A 216 5.97 -3.55 6.66
CA PHE A 216 5.48 -4.43 7.71
C PHE A 216 6.04 -5.83 7.47
N THR A 217 6.35 -6.56 8.53
CA THR A 217 6.99 -7.88 8.43
C THR A 217 6.22 -8.90 9.24
N VAL A 218 6.00 -10.07 8.64
CA VAL A 218 5.43 -11.26 9.28
C VAL A 218 6.52 -12.33 9.31
N SER A 219 6.93 -12.76 10.50
CA SER A 219 8.01 -13.74 10.71
C SER A 219 7.64 -14.81 11.75
N GLY A 220 8.50 -15.82 11.89
CA GLY A 220 8.36 -16.89 12.89
C GLY A 220 7.15 -17.78 12.63
N LYS A 221 6.49 -18.24 13.71
CA LYS A 221 5.39 -19.21 13.62
C LYS A 221 4.19 -18.73 12.79
N ILE A 222 3.94 -17.42 12.75
CA ILE A 222 2.86 -16.85 11.93
C ILE A 222 3.20 -17.01 10.45
N TYR A 223 4.44 -16.69 10.07
CA TYR A 223 4.93 -16.89 8.71
C TYR A 223 4.83 -18.35 8.28
N GLU A 224 5.32 -19.28 9.10
CA GLU A 224 5.27 -20.72 8.80
C GLU A 224 3.83 -21.21 8.57
N ASN A 225 2.91 -20.84 9.48
CA ASN A 225 1.51 -21.21 9.36
C ASN A 225 0.87 -20.61 8.10
N LEU A 226 1.15 -19.34 7.80
CA LEU A 226 0.60 -18.64 6.64
C LEU A 226 1.16 -19.22 5.34
N LYS A 227 2.47 -19.46 5.26
CA LYS A 227 3.14 -20.07 4.09
C LYS A 227 2.62 -21.48 3.83
N ASN A 228 2.47 -22.30 4.88
CA ASN A 228 1.88 -23.63 4.76
C ASN A 228 0.42 -23.57 4.29
N PHE A 229 -0.39 -22.70 4.90
CA PHE A 229 -1.79 -22.53 4.48
C PHE A 229 -1.89 -22.11 3.01
N ILE A 230 -1.13 -21.11 2.59
CA ILE A 230 -1.14 -20.63 1.21
C ILE A 230 -0.69 -21.75 0.28
N ASN A 231 0.49 -22.34 0.49
CA ASN A 231 1.03 -23.37 -0.41
C ASN A 231 0.17 -24.63 -0.50
N CYS A 232 -0.60 -24.97 0.54
CA CYS A 232 -1.53 -26.09 0.50
C CYS A 232 -2.83 -25.82 -0.28
N ASN A 233 -3.20 -24.55 -0.48
CA ASN A 233 -4.53 -24.19 -0.99
C ASN A 233 -4.50 -23.33 -2.26
N PHE A 234 -3.45 -22.51 -2.46
CA PHE A 234 -3.41 -21.43 -3.43
C PHE A 234 -2.00 -21.21 -3.99
N ASN A 235 -1.93 -20.50 -5.11
CA ASN A 235 -0.67 -19.88 -5.55
C ASN A 235 -0.41 -18.62 -4.68
N PRO A 236 0.79 -18.42 -4.12
CA PRO A 236 1.09 -17.25 -3.31
C PRO A 236 0.86 -15.91 -4.03
N TYR A 237 1.19 -15.83 -5.31
CA TYR A 237 1.01 -14.62 -6.11
C TYR A 237 -0.48 -14.27 -6.24
N SER A 238 -1.31 -15.25 -6.64
CA SER A 238 -2.76 -15.02 -6.76
C SER A 238 -3.39 -14.68 -5.41
N TYR A 239 -2.96 -15.34 -4.33
CA TYR A 239 -3.43 -15.06 -2.98
C TYR A 239 -3.20 -13.59 -2.58
N PHE A 240 -1.96 -13.10 -2.71
CA PHE A 240 -1.64 -11.75 -2.27
C PHE A 240 -2.20 -10.66 -3.17
N ILE A 241 -2.23 -10.86 -4.49
CA ILE A 241 -2.83 -9.85 -5.39
C ILE A 241 -4.35 -9.77 -5.23
N SER A 242 -5.03 -10.88 -4.91
CA SER A 242 -6.46 -10.86 -4.56
C SER A 242 -6.72 -10.08 -3.27
N ILE A 243 -5.87 -10.26 -2.24
CA ILE A 243 -5.95 -9.44 -1.02
C ILE A 243 -5.71 -7.97 -1.33
N TYR A 244 -4.69 -7.66 -2.12
CA TYR A 244 -4.43 -6.29 -2.58
C TYR A 244 -5.65 -5.69 -3.29
N ALA A 245 -6.27 -6.42 -4.21
CA ALA A 245 -7.45 -5.97 -4.94
C ALA A 245 -8.64 -5.70 -4.01
N ILE A 246 -8.89 -6.56 -3.01
CA ILE A 246 -9.92 -6.32 -1.99
C ILE A 246 -9.63 -5.04 -1.19
N ILE A 247 -8.37 -4.84 -0.77
CA ILE A 247 -7.99 -3.62 -0.05
C ILE A 247 -8.23 -2.41 -0.95
N MET A 248 -7.78 -2.46 -2.21
CA MET A 248 -7.98 -1.35 -3.15
C MET A 248 -9.45 -1.04 -3.37
N SER A 249 -10.29 -2.06 -3.56
CA SER A 249 -11.75 -1.91 -3.68
C SER A 249 -12.37 -1.21 -2.49
N ASN A 250 -11.98 -1.56 -1.27
CA ASN A 250 -12.47 -0.90 -0.06
C ASN A 250 -12.05 0.57 0.04
N TYR A 251 -10.85 0.93 -0.42
CA TYR A 251 -10.36 2.31 -0.33
C TYR A 251 -10.81 3.20 -1.49
N SER A 252 -11.05 2.63 -2.67
CA SER A 252 -11.48 3.37 -3.85
C SER A 252 -12.98 3.32 -4.10
N GLU A 253 -13.70 2.44 -3.40
CA GLU A 253 -15.12 2.13 -3.65
C GLU A 253 -15.38 1.64 -5.08
N GLN A 254 -14.36 1.07 -5.74
CA GLN A 254 -14.44 0.52 -7.09
C GLN A 254 -14.62 -1.00 -7.04
N GLU A 255 -15.51 -1.53 -7.88
CA GLU A 255 -15.65 -2.98 -8.08
C GLU A 255 -14.56 -3.52 -9.03
N TYR A 256 -14.24 -2.77 -10.09
CA TYR A 256 -13.16 -3.11 -11.01
C TYR A 256 -11.87 -2.42 -10.59
N ILE A 257 -10.88 -3.22 -10.19
CA ILE A 257 -9.56 -2.76 -9.79
C ILE A 257 -8.62 -2.85 -10.99
N TYR A 258 -8.40 -1.71 -11.63
CA TYR A 258 -7.41 -1.55 -12.68
C TYR A 258 -6.02 -1.32 -12.07
N THR A 259 -5.17 -2.34 -12.16
CA THR A 259 -3.82 -2.35 -11.61
C THR A 259 -2.80 -2.75 -12.68
N SER A 260 -1.52 -2.77 -12.31
CA SER A 260 -0.49 -3.40 -13.11
C SER A 260 0.28 -4.42 -12.30
N ILE A 261 0.85 -5.39 -13.01
CA ILE A 261 1.67 -6.44 -12.44
C ILE A 261 3.07 -6.43 -13.06
N LEU A 262 4.06 -6.78 -12.25
CA LEU A 262 5.41 -7.06 -12.72
C LEU A 262 5.55 -8.55 -13.01
N ASN A 263 5.78 -8.89 -14.28
CA ASN A 263 6.13 -10.22 -14.75
C ASN A 263 7.55 -10.21 -15.31
N ASN A 264 8.19 -11.38 -15.35
CA ASN A 264 9.49 -11.53 -16.01
C ASN A 264 9.38 -12.59 -17.13
N LYS A 265 9.97 -12.30 -18.30
CA LYS A 265 9.98 -13.18 -19.48
C LYS A 265 11.00 -14.32 -19.40
N ARG A 266 11.70 -14.45 -18.27
CA ARG A 266 12.63 -15.55 -18.02
C ARG A 266 11.89 -16.88 -17.90
N ASN A 267 12.46 -17.90 -18.53
CA ASN A 267 12.05 -19.29 -18.55
C ASN A 267 13.32 -20.17 -18.60
N THR A 268 13.14 -21.49 -18.68
CA THR A 268 14.26 -22.44 -18.70
C THR A 268 15.27 -22.25 -19.84
N THR A 269 14.89 -21.58 -20.95
CA THR A 269 15.76 -21.40 -22.11
C THR A 269 16.58 -20.11 -22.09
N ASN A 270 16.15 -19.10 -21.32
CA ASN A 270 16.81 -17.79 -21.24
C ASN A 270 17.18 -17.36 -19.81
N GLN A 271 17.01 -18.24 -18.80
CA GLN A 271 17.30 -17.95 -17.39
C GLN A 271 18.73 -17.46 -17.14
N ASP A 272 19.72 -17.89 -17.95
CA ASP A 272 21.14 -17.58 -17.77
C ASP A 272 21.64 -16.42 -18.67
N ILE A 273 20.72 -15.72 -19.35
CA ILE A 273 21.03 -14.60 -20.25
C ILE A 273 20.99 -13.28 -19.47
N ILE A 274 22.05 -12.47 -19.58
CA ILE A 274 22.03 -11.08 -19.08
C ILE A 274 21.16 -10.27 -20.04
N GLY A 275 20.17 -9.52 -19.54
CA GLY A 275 19.25 -8.76 -20.38
C GLY A 275 18.08 -8.16 -19.60
N GLU A 276 17.36 -7.25 -20.24
CA GLU A 276 16.13 -6.67 -19.69
C GLU A 276 14.91 -7.51 -20.10
N PHE A 277 14.34 -8.24 -19.15
CA PHE A 277 13.22 -9.18 -19.34
C PHE A 277 11.98 -8.85 -18.53
N ASP A 278 12.00 -7.76 -17.75
CA ASP A 278 10.85 -7.33 -16.99
C ASP A 278 9.72 -6.87 -17.94
N LEU A 279 8.49 -7.07 -17.47
CA LEU A 279 7.29 -6.75 -18.20
C LEU A 279 6.26 -6.22 -17.22
N ILE A 280 5.80 -4.99 -17.46
CA ILE A 280 4.72 -4.39 -16.71
C ILE A 280 3.46 -4.54 -17.55
N GLN A 281 2.46 -5.22 -17.00
CA GLN A 281 1.22 -5.52 -17.70
C GLN A 281 0.03 -4.96 -16.94
N PRO A 282 -0.93 -4.30 -17.62
CA PRO A 282 -2.20 -3.95 -17.01
C PRO A 282 -2.97 -5.22 -16.64
N LEU A 283 -3.70 -5.17 -15.54
CA LEU A 283 -4.55 -6.23 -15.04
C LEU A 283 -5.84 -5.61 -14.50
N LEU A 284 -6.99 -6.17 -14.87
CA LEU A 284 -8.28 -5.80 -14.31
C LEU A 284 -8.78 -6.93 -13.42
N ILE A 285 -9.15 -6.63 -12.18
CA ILE A 285 -9.72 -7.59 -11.24
C ILE A 285 -11.11 -7.11 -10.85
N TYR A 286 -12.12 -7.94 -11.03
CA TYR A 286 -13.48 -7.66 -10.57
C TYR A 286 -13.66 -8.17 -9.13
N ILE A 287 -14.15 -7.29 -8.25
CA ILE A 287 -14.44 -7.58 -6.85
C ILE A 287 -15.96 -7.58 -6.66
N ASN A 288 -16.51 -8.78 -6.45
CA ASN A 288 -17.90 -8.97 -6.06
C ASN A 288 -17.98 -9.23 -4.55
N ASN A 289 -18.65 -8.35 -3.81
CA ASN A 289 -18.80 -8.44 -2.36
C ASN A 289 -19.55 -9.71 -1.88
N ASN A 290 -20.25 -10.40 -2.78
CA ASN A 290 -20.97 -11.64 -2.46
C ASN A 290 -20.12 -12.92 -2.65
N ASN A 291 -18.97 -12.84 -3.32
CA ASN A 291 -18.14 -14.01 -3.61
C ASN A 291 -17.32 -14.42 -2.38
N VAL A 292 -17.10 -15.72 -2.22
CA VAL A 292 -16.18 -16.22 -1.21
C VAL A 292 -14.75 -15.90 -1.67
N LEU A 293 -13.88 -15.47 -0.74
CA LEU A 293 -12.48 -15.14 -1.04
C LEU A 293 -11.75 -16.21 -1.87
N LYS A 294 -12.07 -17.48 -1.63
CA LYS A 294 -11.52 -18.63 -2.37
C LYS A 294 -11.80 -18.53 -3.87
N ASP A 295 -13.00 -18.13 -4.26
CA ASP A 295 -13.42 -18.07 -5.66
C ASP A 295 -12.67 -16.96 -6.39
N LEU A 296 -12.57 -15.78 -5.76
CA LEU A 296 -11.76 -14.67 -6.27
C LEU A 296 -10.29 -15.08 -6.49
N ILE A 297 -9.68 -15.77 -5.51
CA ILE A 297 -8.28 -16.22 -5.64
C ILE A 297 -8.12 -17.20 -6.80
N ASN A 298 -9.09 -18.08 -7.04
CA ASN A 298 -9.04 -19.05 -8.13
C ASN A 298 -9.26 -18.40 -9.50
N GLU A 299 -10.17 -17.43 -9.60
CA GLU A 299 -10.38 -16.64 -10.82
C GLU A 299 -9.12 -15.85 -11.19
N VAL A 300 -8.56 -15.13 -10.22
CA VAL A 300 -7.31 -14.39 -10.39
C VAL A 300 -6.15 -15.33 -10.74
N ASN A 301 -6.07 -16.51 -10.11
CA ASN A 301 -5.04 -17.50 -10.46
C ASN A 301 -5.15 -17.96 -11.92
N SER A 302 -6.38 -18.24 -12.38
CA SER A 302 -6.64 -18.65 -13.76
C SER A 302 -6.23 -17.56 -14.75
N LEU A 303 -6.52 -16.30 -14.41
CA LEU A 303 -6.11 -15.14 -15.19
C LEU A 303 -4.58 -14.99 -15.22
N LEU A 304 -3.90 -15.12 -14.08
CA LEU A 304 -2.43 -15.04 -14.02
C LEU A 304 -1.75 -16.16 -14.83
N ILE A 305 -2.31 -17.37 -14.86
CA ILE A 305 -1.81 -18.46 -15.71
C ILE A 305 -1.91 -18.09 -17.20
N GLN A 306 -3.05 -17.56 -17.65
CA GLN A 306 -3.21 -17.11 -19.03
C GLN A 306 -2.22 -15.97 -19.37
N TYR A 307 -2.00 -15.05 -18.43
CA TYR A 307 -0.99 -14.01 -18.59
C TYR A 307 0.41 -14.59 -18.73
N ASP A 308 0.75 -15.61 -17.95
CA ASP A 308 2.05 -16.30 -17.97
C ASP A 308 2.31 -17.04 -19.30
N GLU A 309 1.31 -17.80 -19.76
CA GLU A 309 1.39 -18.55 -21.03
C GLU A 309 1.53 -17.64 -22.25
N GLN A 310 0.93 -16.44 -22.21
CA GLN A 310 0.83 -15.54 -23.35
C GLN A 310 1.60 -14.22 -23.21
N LYS A 311 2.55 -14.13 -22.24
CA LYS A 311 3.34 -12.92 -21.90
C LYS A 311 3.81 -12.10 -23.10
N ASN A 312 4.36 -12.77 -24.12
CA ASN A 312 4.94 -12.11 -25.28
C ASN A 312 3.87 -11.46 -26.17
N LEU A 313 2.77 -12.17 -26.44
CA LEU A 313 1.70 -11.70 -27.29
C LEU A 313 0.95 -10.53 -26.63
N LEU A 314 0.69 -10.65 -25.32
CA LEU A 314 0.09 -9.60 -24.49
C LEU A 314 0.90 -8.31 -24.49
N SER A 315 2.24 -8.40 -24.41
CA SER A 315 3.10 -7.22 -24.41
C SER A 315 2.94 -6.36 -25.66
N ASN A 316 2.67 -6.97 -26.82
CA ASN A 316 2.40 -6.25 -28.05
C ASN A 316 0.97 -5.73 -28.12
N LYS A 317 -0.02 -6.52 -27.66
CA LYS A 317 -1.43 -6.11 -27.64
C LYS A 317 -1.62 -4.84 -26.79
N PHE A 318 -1.05 -4.82 -25.59
CA PHE A 318 -1.19 -3.67 -24.70
C PHE A 318 -0.54 -2.40 -25.24
N LYS A 319 0.59 -2.53 -25.94
CA LYS A 319 1.25 -1.40 -26.61
C LYS A 319 0.36 -0.72 -27.66
N ASN A 320 -0.51 -1.48 -28.32
CA ASN A 320 -1.38 -1.00 -29.39
C ASN A 320 -2.82 -0.73 -28.92
N SER A 321 -3.08 -0.84 -27.60
CA SER A 321 -4.41 -0.71 -27.03
C SER A 321 -4.65 0.67 -26.42
N ASN A 322 -5.90 1.15 -26.46
CA ASN A 322 -6.32 2.42 -25.87
C ASN A 322 -6.67 2.29 -24.38
N LEU A 323 -5.83 1.59 -23.61
CA LEU A 323 -6.07 1.42 -22.16
C LEU A 323 -5.76 2.71 -21.39
N LEU A 324 -6.37 2.84 -20.20
CA LEU A 324 -6.12 3.97 -19.30
C LEU A 324 -4.67 3.97 -18.78
N SER A 325 -4.19 5.12 -18.30
CA SER A 325 -2.83 5.19 -17.74
C SER A 325 -2.72 4.42 -16.43
N LEU A 326 -1.66 3.64 -16.28
CA LEU A 326 -1.34 2.93 -15.04
C LEU A 326 -0.90 3.92 -13.96
N ASN A 327 -1.54 3.86 -12.78
CA ASN A 327 -1.17 4.68 -11.63
C ASN A 327 -0.85 3.85 -10.38
N ASN A 328 -0.85 2.52 -10.49
CA ASN A 328 -0.52 1.63 -9.39
C ASN A 328 0.06 0.31 -9.91
N ILE A 329 0.89 -0.34 -9.10
CA ILE A 329 1.49 -1.64 -9.41
C ILE A 329 1.52 -2.54 -8.18
N PHE A 330 1.24 -3.82 -8.41
CA PHE A 330 1.44 -4.89 -7.45
C PHE A 330 2.63 -5.77 -7.85
N ILE A 331 3.51 -6.06 -6.90
CA ILE A 331 4.74 -6.83 -7.11
C ILE A 331 4.78 -7.98 -6.09
N TYR A 332 4.97 -9.21 -6.58
CA TYR A 332 5.26 -10.36 -5.74
C TYR A 332 6.62 -10.93 -6.09
N ASN A 333 7.53 -10.94 -5.12
CA ASN A 333 8.90 -11.45 -5.27
C ASN A 333 9.13 -12.61 -4.30
N SER A 334 9.69 -13.73 -4.79
CA SER A 334 10.08 -14.86 -3.95
C SER A 334 11.57 -15.15 -4.08
N ASN A 335 12.25 -15.19 -2.93
CA ASN A 335 13.70 -15.28 -2.83
C ASN A 335 14.24 -16.71 -2.69
N ASN A 336 13.42 -17.74 -2.89
CA ASN A 336 13.75 -19.13 -2.55
C ASN A 336 15.01 -19.72 -3.24
N ASN A 337 15.59 -19.05 -4.25
CA ASN A 337 16.78 -19.50 -4.99
C ASN A 337 18.09 -18.77 -4.62
N LYS A 338 18.11 -17.91 -3.58
CA LYS A 338 19.25 -17.02 -3.26
C LYS A 338 20.47 -17.68 -2.59
N SER A 339 20.44 -18.98 -2.32
CA SER A 339 21.47 -19.66 -1.52
C SER A 339 22.87 -19.67 -2.14
N LYS A 340 23.03 -19.53 -3.46
CA LYS A 340 24.35 -19.69 -4.12
C LYS A 340 25.30 -18.49 -3.99
N ILE A 341 24.81 -17.25 -4.00
CA ILE A 341 25.69 -16.06 -4.03
C ILE A 341 26.34 -15.79 -2.67
N ASN A 342 25.66 -16.09 -1.55
CA ASN A 342 26.18 -15.87 -0.20
C ASN A 342 27.33 -16.79 0.21
N LEU A 343 27.40 -17.99 -0.39
CA LEU A 343 28.40 -19.00 -0.05
C LEU A 343 29.69 -18.89 -0.89
N ASN A 344 29.86 -17.78 -1.60
CA ASN A 344 30.95 -17.57 -2.55
C ASN A 344 32.32 -17.31 -1.88
N PRO A 345 33.42 -17.98 -2.29
CA PRO A 345 34.76 -17.74 -1.75
C PRO A 345 35.46 -16.47 -2.27
N PHE A 346 34.97 -15.82 -3.33
CA PHE A 346 35.64 -14.67 -3.98
C PHE A 346 35.12 -13.32 -3.51
N ILE A 347 33.79 -13.14 -3.50
CA ILE A 347 33.15 -11.85 -3.23
C ILE A 347 31.87 -12.00 -2.39
N GLU A 348 31.49 -10.93 -1.68
CA GLU A 348 30.32 -10.86 -0.82
C GLU A 348 29.59 -9.52 -0.98
N GLU A 349 28.29 -9.53 -1.28
CA GLU A 349 27.52 -8.32 -1.57
C GLU A 349 27.30 -7.44 -0.33
N ILE A 350 27.47 -6.12 -0.48
CA ILE A 350 27.31 -5.12 0.58
C ILE A 350 25.95 -4.42 0.43
N ASN A 351 25.27 -4.16 1.56
CA ASN A 351 24.04 -3.32 1.65
C ASN A 351 22.90 -3.72 0.69
N ARG A 352 22.48 -4.99 0.72
CA ARG A 352 21.39 -5.52 -0.13
C ARG A 352 20.05 -4.80 -0.02
N ASP A 353 19.72 -4.24 1.14
CA ASP A 353 18.42 -3.63 1.37
C ASP A 353 18.21 -2.32 0.60
N ASP A 354 19.29 -1.59 0.29
CA ASP A 354 19.24 -0.30 -0.40
C ASP A 354 18.81 -0.46 -1.87
N ASN A 355 19.23 -1.54 -2.53
CA ASN A 355 18.92 -1.84 -3.93
C ASN A 355 17.41 -1.95 -4.24
N ARG A 356 16.59 -2.25 -3.22
CA ARG A 356 15.11 -2.32 -3.37
C ARG A 356 14.47 -0.95 -3.45
N ASN A 357 15.01 0.03 -2.72
CA ASN A 357 14.56 1.42 -2.84
C ASN A 357 14.80 1.93 -4.27
N ASP A 358 15.95 1.58 -4.86
CA ASP A 358 16.30 1.98 -6.22
C ASP A 358 15.32 1.48 -7.27
N PHE A 359 14.74 0.28 -7.11
CA PHE A 359 13.76 -0.22 -8.06
C PHE A 359 12.40 0.49 -7.97
N HIS A 360 11.91 0.78 -6.76
CA HIS A 360 10.67 1.57 -6.60
C HIS A 360 10.86 2.99 -7.15
N LEU A 361 12.01 3.60 -6.88
CA LEU A 361 12.40 4.90 -7.45
C LEU A 361 12.40 4.87 -8.99
N PHE A 362 12.98 3.83 -9.59
CA PHE A 362 12.96 3.61 -11.04
C PHE A 362 11.52 3.52 -11.58
N LEU A 363 10.66 2.69 -10.98
CA LEU A 363 9.26 2.54 -11.39
C LEU A 363 8.50 3.87 -11.31
N ASN A 364 8.73 4.65 -10.26
CA ASN A 364 8.15 5.98 -10.10
C ASN A 364 8.64 6.98 -11.14
N LYS A 365 9.91 6.89 -11.59
CA LYS A 365 10.42 7.71 -12.71
C LYS A 365 9.88 7.28 -14.07
N LEU A 366 9.48 6.02 -14.21
CA LEU A 366 8.96 5.45 -15.44
C LEU A 366 7.45 5.70 -15.62
N TYR A 367 6.63 5.40 -14.61
CA TYR A 367 5.16 5.47 -14.70
C TYR A 367 4.51 6.49 -13.76
N ASN A 368 5.28 7.09 -12.83
CA ASN A 368 4.76 8.04 -11.85
C ASN A 368 3.59 7.46 -11.03
N PHE A 369 3.75 6.23 -10.54
CA PHE A 369 2.72 5.55 -9.76
C PHE A 369 2.31 6.36 -8.51
N ASP A 370 1.04 6.29 -8.16
CA ASP A 370 0.49 6.79 -6.90
C ASP A 370 0.66 5.76 -5.77
N LEU A 371 0.77 4.47 -6.12
CA LEU A 371 0.92 3.35 -5.20
C LEU A 371 1.77 2.22 -5.80
N ILE A 372 2.79 1.77 -5.07
CA ILE A 372 3.54 0.54 -5.31
C ILE A 372 3.30 -0.36 -4.10
N PHE A 373 2.73 -1.55 -4.33
CA PHE A 373 2.52 -2.55 -3.30
C PHE A 373 3.38 -3.77 -3.60
N GLU A 374 4.36 -4.05 -2.75
CA GLU A 374 5.27 -5.18 -2.90
C GLU A 374 5.13 -6.16 -1.74
N VAL A 375 5.06 -7.45 -2.09
CA VAL A 375 5.19 -8.57 -1.15
C VAL A 375 6.44 -9.35 -1.46
N MET A 376 7.34 -9.46 -0.50
CA MET A 376 8.54 -10.29 -0.59
C MET A 376 8.40 -11.52 0.30
N ASP A 377 8.46 -12.70 -0.31
CA ASP A 377 8.63 -14.00 0.35
C ASP A 377 10.13 -14.28 0.51
N ASP A 378 10.65 -14.03 1.72
CA ASP A 378 12.00 -14.40 2.13
C ASP A 378 11.98 -15.78 2.82
N GLU A 379 13.13 -16.41 3.00
CA GLU A 379 13.24 -17.77 3.57
C GLU A 379 12.52 -17.93 4.94
N ASP A 380 12.43 -16.86 5.75
CA ASP A 380 11.92 -16.89 7.12
C ASP A 380 10.81 -15.87 7.43
N LYS A 381 10.40 -15.06 6.43
CA LYS A 381 9.44 -13.95 6.63
C LYS A 381 8.78 -13.48 5.33
N TYR A 382 7.58 -12.92 5.47
CA TYR A 382 6.98 -12.04 4.46
C TYR A 382 7.25 -10.59 4.81
N VAL A 383 7.76 -9.80 3.86
CA VAL A 383 7.89 -8.35 3.99
C VAL A 383 6.92 -7.67 3.04
N PHE A 384 5.99 -6.91 3.59
CA PHE A 384 5.04 -6.07 2.87
C PHE A 384 5.61 -4.66 2.81
N THR A 385 5.75 -4.12 1.62
CA THR A 385 6.22 -2.75 1.39
C THR A 385 5.17 -2.00 0.60
N ILE A 386 4.76 -0.84 1.10
CA ILE A 386 3.85 0.06 0.41
C ILE A 386 4.57 1.39 0.26
N GLU A 387 4.88 1.75 -0.99
CA GLU A 387 5.29 3.10 -1.34
C GLU A 387 4.09 3.82 -1.93
N TYR A 388 3.75 4.97 -1.38
CA TYR A 388 2.60 5.74 -1.79
C TYR A 388 2.92 7.23 -1.85
N ASN A 389 2.15 7.96 -2.64
CA ASN A 389 2.22 9.40 -2.67
C ASN A 389 1.75 9.97 -1.31
N ASP A 390 2.60 10.67 -0.54
CA ASP A 390 2.22 11.19 0.80
C ASP A 390 0.99 12.14 0.74
N ASN A 391 0.64 12.64 -0.44
CA ASN A 391 -0.59 13.40 -0.62
C ASN A 391 -1.91 12.61 -0.38
N LEU A 392 -1.86 11.35 0.06
CA LEU A 392 -3.00 10.60 0.57
C LEU A 392 -3.38 11.03 2.02
N GLU A 393 -4.67 11.07 2.36
CA GLU A 393 -5.21 11.70 3.60
C GLU A 393 -4.96 10.92 4.92
N LYS A 394 -3.71 10.69 5.33
CA LYS A 394 -3.43 9.95 6.58
C LYS A 394 -3.39 10.84 7.83
N LYS A 395 -2.71 11.98 7.78
CA LYS A 395 -2.40 12.79 8.97
C LYS A 395 -3.62 13.51 9.57
N ARG A 396 -4.47 14.10 8.72
CA ARG A 396 -5.61 14.90 9.16
C ARG A 396 -6.71 14.06 9.82
N ILE A 397 -7.02 12.91 9.22
CA ILE A 397 -8.03 11.99 9.76
C ILE A 397 -7.53 11.36 11.06
N LEU A 398 -6.31 10.80 11.08
CA LEU A 398 -5.81 10.10 12.25
C LEU A 398 -5.50 11.03 13.42
N TYR A 399 -4.89 12.19 13.15
CA TYR A 399 -4.33 13.04 14.20
C TYR A 399 -5.08 14.36 14.39
N ASP A 400 -5.43 15.07 13.32
CA ASP A 400 -5.96 16.43 13.47
C ASP A 400 -7.43 16.46 13.91
N PHE A 401 -8.31 15.67 13.26
CA PHE A 401 -9.73 15.57 13.66
C PHE A 401 -9.90 14.91 15.04
N ASN A 402 -9.02 13.98 15.39
CA ASN A 402 -9.02 13.30 16.68
C ASN A 402 -8.23 14.05 17.76
N ARG A 403 -7.85 15.31 17.53
CA ARG A 403 -7.14 16.14 18.53
C ARG A 403 -8.11 16.71 19.57
N ASN A 404 -8.98 15.88 20.12
CA ASN A 404 -10.03 16.25 21.08
C ASN A 404 -9.76 15.73 22.51
N LYS A 405 -8.52 15.33 22.82
CA LYS A 405 -8.14 14.91 24.18
C LYS A 405 -8.06 16.12 25.11
N ILE A 406 -9.16 16.41 25.80
CA ILE A 406 -9.26 17.42 26.85
C ILE A 406 -9.51 16.69 28.18
N ASP A 407 -8.71 16.97 29.20
CA ASP A 407 -8.94 16.44 30.55
C ASP A 407 -9.99 17.31 31.28
N TYR A 408 -11.19 16.78 31.41
CA TYR A 408 -12.28 17.44 32.15
C TYR A 408 -12.23 17.17 33.67
N GLY A 409 -11.33 16.30 34.13
CA GLY A 409 -11.27 15.82 35.51
C GLY A 409 -12.52 15.01 35.92
N LYS A 410 -12.59 14.61 37.20
CA LYS A 410 -13.76 13.93 37.77
C LYS A 410 -14.73 14.94 38.40
N LYS A 411 -15.51 15.64 37.57
CA LYS A 411 -16.55 16.58 38.01
C LYS A 411 -17.94 16.02 37.75
N PHE A 412 -18.85 16.19 38.71
CA PHE A 412 -20.25 15.78 38.57
C PHE A 412 -21.14 17.01 38.52
N TYR A 413 -22.11 17.05 37.59
CA TYR A 413 -22.99 18.20 37.38
C TYR A 413 -23.68 18.67 38.68
N HIS A 414 -24.24 17.75 39.45
CA HIS A 414 -24.92 18.10 40.71
C HIS A 414 -23.96 18.62 41.80
N VAL A 415 -22.70 18.17 41.83
CA VAL A 415 -21.69 18.68 42.78
C VAL A 415 -21.26 20.08 42.40
N GLU A 416 -20.97 20.32 41.12
CA GLU A 416 -20.59 21.65 40.63
C GLU A 416 -21.77 22.63 40.73
N PHE A 417 -23.00 22.16 40.53
CA PHE A 417 -24.20 22.96 40.77
C PHE A 417 -24.31 23.38 42.24
N SER A 418 -24.20 22.44 43.20
CA SER A 418 -24.27 22.79 44.63
C SER A 418 -23.13 23.71 45.09
N LYS A 419 -21.94 23.59 44.49
CA LYS A 419 -20.84 24.56 44.72
C LYS A 419 -21.23 25.94 44.22
N ASN A 420 -21.72 26.05 42.98
CA ASN A 420 -22.17 27.32 42.42
C ASN A 420 -23.35 27.92 43.20
N ALA A 421 -24.25 27.09 43.73
CA ALA A 421 -25.38 27.55 44.53
C ALA A 421 -24.96 28.13 45.88
N LYS A 422 -23.86 27.66 46.48
CA LYS A 422 -23.27 28.29 47.66
C LYS A 422 -22.59 29.62 47.35
N LEU A 423 -21.97 29.75 46.18
CA LEU A 423 -21.25 30.96 45.77
C LEU A 423 -22.20 32.07 45.26
N ASN A 424 -23.32 31.69 44.63
CA ASN A 424 -24.25 32.58 43.96
C ASN A 424 -25.67 32.44 44.52
N SER A 425 -25.81 32.28 45.83
CA SER A 425 -27.05 31.83 46.48
C SER A 425 -28.29 32.62 46.08
N ASP A 426 -28.23 33.96 46.14
CA ASP A 426 -29.39 34.82 45.88
C ASP A 426 -29.55 35.20 44.40
N LYS A 427 -28.68 34.70 43.51
CA LYS A 427 -28.82 34.94 42.07
C LYS A 427 -29.93 34.07 41.51
N CYS A 428 -30.70 34.63 40.57
CA CYS A 428 -31.70 33.90 39.81
C CYS A 428 -31.03 32.78 38.98
N ALA A 429 -31.51 31.54 39.13
CA ALA A 429 -31.04 30.36 38.39
C ALA A 429 -32.02 29.98 37.26
N ILE A 430 -33.32 30.08 37.52
CA ILE A 430 -34.38 29.73 36.58
C ILE A 430 -35.49 30.79 36.67
N VAL A 431 -35.96 31.26 35.51
CA VAL A 431 -37.20 32.02 35.38
C VAL A 431 -38.24 31.13 34.72
N PHE A 432 -39.39 30.98 35.34
CA PHE A 432 -40.51 30.22 34.81
C PHE A 432 -41.82 30.96 35.08
N GLU A 433 -42.47 31.44 34.01
CA GLU A 433 -43.60 32.38 34.10
C GLU A 433 -43.21 33.59 34.96
N ASP A 434 -44.05 33.98 35.93
CA ASP A 434 -43.81 35.09 36.85
C ASP A 434 -42.94 34.70 38.06
N ARG A 435 -42.37 33.48 38.06
CA ARG A 435 -41.55 32.99 39.18
C ARG A 435 -40.07 32.95 38.82
N GLU A 436 -39.29 33.66 39.62
CA GLU A 436 -37.84 33.50 39.68
C GLU A 436 -37.47 32.50 40.78
N VAL A 437 -36.60 31.55 40.47
CA VAL A 437 -36.05 30.57 41.41
C VAL A 437 -34.56 30.81 41.50
N THR A 438 -34.09 31.11 42.71
CA THR A 438 -32.68 31.34 43.00
C THR A 438 -31.87 30.05 42.98
N TYR A 439 -30.54 30.15 42.84
CA TYR A 439 -29.67 28.99 42.94
C TYR A 439 -29.81 28.26 44.28
N LYS A 440 -29.94 29.02 45.38
CA LYS A 440 -30.14 28.45 46.72
C LYS A 440 -31.44 27.67 46.82
N GLU A 441 -32.57 28.26 46.41
CA GLU A 441 -33.86 27.59 46.44
C GLU A 441 -33.84 26.31 45.61
N LEU A 442 -33.27 26.35 44.40
CA LEU A 442 -33.18 25.17 43.53
C LEU A 442 -32.30 24.06 44.14
N ASP A 443 -31.19 24.42 44.79
CA ASP A 443 -30.34 23.46 45.49
C ASP A 443 -31.04 22.83 46.70
N GLU A 444 -31.74 23.64 47.51
CA GLU A 444 -32.49 23.19 48.68
C GLU A 444 -33.66 22.28 48.31
N MET A 445 -34.47 22.67 47.31
CA MET A 445 -35.56 21.85 46.79
C MET A 445 -35.06 20.50 46.27
N SER A 446 -33.96 20.50 45.51
CA SER A 446 -33.38 19.26 44.98
C SER A 446 -32.69 18.43 46.07
N ASN A 447 -32.11 19.03 47.12
CA ASN A 447 -31.57 18.33 48.28
C ASN A 447 -32.67 17.60 49.06
N SER A 448 -33.80 18.27 49.27
CA SER A 448 -34.97 17.70 49.96
C SER A 448 -35.53 16.49 49.19
N LEU A 449 -35.75 16.65 47.88
CA LEU A 449 -36.23 15.55 47.04
C LEU A 449 -35.20 14.42 46.92
N ALA A 450 -33.89 14.71 46.86
CA ALA A 450 -32.86 13.68 46.85
C ALA A 450 -32.85 12.85 48.13
N TYR A 451 -33.04 13.49 49.29
CA TYR A 451 -33.16 12.79 50.57
C TYR A 451 -34.37 11.85 50.56
N TYR A 452 -35.51 12.33 50.06
CA TYR A 452 -36.71 11.51 49.90
C TYR A 452 -36.46 10.32 48.98
N LEU A 453 -35.88 10.52 47.78
CA LEU A 453 -35.56 9.44 46.84
C LEU A 453 -34.64 8.36 47.45
N ARG A 454 -33.65 8.75 48.27
CA ARG A 454 -32.76 7.80 48.96
C ARG A 454 -33.52 6.96 49.99
N ASN A 455 -34.48 7.55 50.71
CA ASN A 455 -35.32 6.81 51.65
C ASN A 455 -36.22 5.79 50.94
N TYR A 456 -36.58 6.03 49.68
CA TYR A 456 -37.31 5.09 48.82
C TYR A 456 -36.38 4.09 48.09
N GLY A 457 -35.11 4.02 48.49
CA GLY A 457 -34.18 3.00 48.01
C GLY A 457 -33.52 3.31 46.67
N ILE A 458 -33.56 4.55 46.18
CA ILE A 458 -32.78 4.95 45.01
C ILE A 458 -31.30 4.98 45.36
N THR A 459 -30.52 4.22 44.59
CA THR A 459 -29.07 4.08 44.72
C THR A 459 -28.38 4.22 43.36
N ARG A 460 -27.07 3.95 43.29
CA ARG A 460 -26.31 4.00 42.03
C ARG A 460 -26.91 3.04 40.99
N ASN A 461 -26.97 3.50 39.74
CA ASN A 461 -27.51 2.78 38.58
C ASN A 461 -29.04 2.56 38.59
N GLU A 462 -29.76 2.99 39.62
CA GLU A 462 -31.24 3.01 39.58
C GLU A 462 -31.72 4.14 38.67
N ILE A 463 -32.72 3.85 37.83
CA ILE A 463 -33.26 4.81 36.87
C ILE A 463 -34.62 5.31 37.36
N VAL A 464 -34.77 6.63 37.47
CA VAL A 464 -36.00 7.30 37.89
C VAL A 464 -36.63 8.03 36.70
N PRO A 465 -37.76 7.56 36.15
CA PRO A 465 -38.52 8.30 35.17
C PRO A 465 -39.06 9.61 35.75
N ILE A 466 -38.94 10.69 34.97
CA ILE A 466 -39.47 12.02 35.27
C ILE A 466 -40.54 12.32 34.22
N LEU A 467 -41.79 12.17 34.61
CA LEU A 467 -42.98 12.53 33.83
C LEU A 467 -43.37 13.96 34.21
N CYS A 468 -42.91 14.95 33.44
CA CYS A 468 -43.03 16.34 33.88
C CYS A 468 -43.34 17.25 32.68
N GLU A 469 -44.32 18.14 32.83
CA GLU A 469 -44.49 19.28 31.93
C GLU A 469 -43.31 20.25 32.05
N ARG A 470 -43.09 21.14 31.07
CA ARG A 470 -42.04 22.17 31.17
C ARG A 470 -42.28 23.04 32.41
N SER A 471 -41.38 22.97 33.38
CA SER A 471 -41.42 23.75 34.63
C SER A 471 -40.05 23.74 35.33
N TYR A 472 -39.84 24.61 36.32
CA TYR A 472 -38.62 24.56 37.14
C TYR A 472 -38.50 23.26 37.96
N TYR A 473 -39.60 22.53 38.19
CA TYR A 473 -39.58 21.22 38.85
C TYR A 473 -38.87 20.13 38.05
N PHE A 474 -38.75 20.30 36.72
CA PHE A 474 -37.92 19.43 35.90
C PHE A 474 -36.46 19.45 36.38
N PHE A 475 -35.91 20.64 36.61
CA PHE A 475 -34.53 20.81 37.10
C PHE A 475 -34.37 20.39 38.56
N VAL A 476 -35.40 20.61 39.40
CA VAL A 476 -35.43 20.07 40.77
C VAL A 476 -35.30 18.55 40.75
N SER A 477 -36.12 17.88 39.92
CA SER A 477 -36.15 16.42 39.79
C SER A 477 -34.85 15.87 39.21
N LEU A 478 -34.32 16.51 38.16
CA LEU A 478 -33.04 16.19 37.53
C LEU A 478 -31.89 16.17 38.55
N LEU A 479 -31.72 17.29 39.29
CA LEU A 479 -30.67 17.44 40.29
C LEU A 479 -30.89 16.48 41.46
N ALA A 480 -32.14 16.27 41.89
CA ALA A 480 -32.46 15.38 43.00
C ALA A 480 -32.10 13.93 42.70
N VAL A 481 -32.44 13.43 41.51
CA VAL A 481 -32.09 12.06 41.08
C VAL A 481 -30.57 11.89 41.02
N MET A 482 -29.85 12.86 40.44
CA MET A 482 -28.39 12.84 40.41
C MET A 482 -27.78 12.85 41.82
N LYS A 483 -28.29 13.66 42.74
CA LYS A 483 -27.85 13.73 44.15
C LYS A 483 -28.20 12.48 44.97
N ALA A 484 -29.27 11.78 44.60
CA ALA A 484 -29.60 10.47 45.15
C ALA A 484 -28.66 9.36 44.61
N GLY A 485 -27.95 9.63 43.52
CA GLY A 485 -27.01 8.71 42.86
C GLY A 485 -27.63 7.94 41.68
N GLY A 486 -28.90 8.17 41.38
CA GLY A 486 -29.60 7.54 40.26
C GLY A 486 -29.36 8.23 38.92
N ALA A 487 -29.81 7.57 37.86
CA ALA A 487 -29.98 8.16 36.53
C ALA A 487 -31.46 8.54 36.34
N PHE A 488 -31.73 9.50 35.47
CA PHE A 488 -33.10 9.92 35.16
C PHE A 488 -33.41 9.66 33.70
N VAL A 489 -34.69 9.43 33.40
CA VAL A 489 -35.20 9.42 32.02
C VAL A 489 -36.38 10.38 31.97
N PHE A 490 -36.31 11.36 31.07
CA PHE A 490 -37.44 12.25 30.85
C PHE A 490 -38.51 11.58 29.98
N ILE A 491 -39.76 11.68 30.41
CA ILE A 491 -40.93 11.22 29.66
C ILE A 491 -41.84 12.42 29.41
N ASN A 492 -42.15 12.70 28.14
CA ASN A 492 -43.11 13.76 27.80
C ASN A 492 -44.53 13.28 28.17
N PRO A 493 -45.26 14.01 29.03
CA PRO A 493 -46.64 13.66 29.38
C PRO A 493 -47.63 13.69 28.21
N GLU A 494 -47.29 14.35 27.08
CA GLU A 494 -48.11 14.37 25.87
C GLU A 494 -48.03 13.07 25.05
N PHE A 495 -47.13 12.15 25.40
CA PHE A 495 -47.07 10.86 24.72
C PHE A 495 -48.32 10.02 24.98
N PRO A 496 -48.74 9.17 24.02
CA PRO A 496 -49.83 8.22 24.26
C PRO A 496 -49.56 7.37 25.52
N LYS A 497 -50.61 7.08 26.30
CA LYS A 497 -50.52 6.33 27.57
C LYS A 497 -49.81 4.99 27.42
N GLU A 498 -50.01 4.30 26.31
CA GLU A 498 -49.34 3.04 25.96
C GLU A 498 -47.82 3.23 25.85
N ARG A 499 -47.35 4.31 25.22
CA ARG A 499 -45.91 4.63 25.08
C ARG A 499 -45.28 5.00 26.43
N ILE A 500 -45.98 5.77 27.25
CA ILE A 500 -45.53 6.11 28.61
C ILE A 500 -45.41 4.84 29.45
N SER A 501 -46.43 3.99 29.42
CA SER A 501 -46.45 2.72 30.16
C SER A 501 -45.32 1.79 29.70
N TYR A 502 -45.09 1.69 28.39
CA TYR A 502 -43.99 0.93 27.81
C TYR A 502 -42.62 1.43 28.30
N MET A 503 -42.38 2.75 28.27
CA MET A 503 -41.12 3.34 28.75
C MET A 503 -40.87 3.09 30.24
N ILE A 504 -41.89 3.25 31.08
CA ILE A 504 -41.79 3.01 32.54
C ILE A 504 -41.52 1.52 32.81
N ASN A 505 -42.25 0.62 32.16
CA ASN A 505 -42.11 -0.83 32.36
C ASN A 505 -40.75 -1.36 31.91
N ASN A 506 -40.21 -0.87 30.79
CA ASN A 506 -38.90 -1.28 30.30
C ASN A 506 -37.76 -0.91 31.25
N VAL A 507 -37.89 0.23 31.90
CA VAL A 507 -36.88 0.73 32.85
C VAL A 507 -36.96 -0.01 34.19
N LYS A 508 -38.05 -0.76 34.45
CA LYS A 508 -38.33 -1.42 35.74
C LYS A 508 -38.16 -0.48 36.91
N ALA A 509 -38.58 0.77 36.70
CA ALA A 509 -38.40 1.83 37.67
C ALA A 509 -39.13 1.51 38.97
N ARG A 510 -38.47 1.72 40.10
CA ARG A 510 -39.13 1.62 41.42
C ARG A 510 -40.10 2.77 41.66
N ILE A 511 -39.76 3.94 41.13
CA ILE A 511 -40.41 5.20 41.41
C ILE A 511 -40.49 6.05 40.15
N VAL A 512 -41.61 6.75 39.96
CA VAL A 512 -41.77 7.76 38.91
C VAL A 512 -42.05 9.10 39.57
N LEU A 513 -41.30 10.13 39.16
CA LEU A 513 -41.58 11.52 39.54
C LEU A 513 -42.57 12.10 38.53
N ASN A 514 -43.75 12.50 38.99
CA ASN A 514 -44.79 13.08 38.16
C ASN A 514 -45.07 14.53 38.56
N TYR A 515 -45.08 15.45 37.60
CA TYR A 515 -45.54 16.82 37.77
C TYR A 515 -46.48 17.21 36.63
N SER A 516 -47.69 17.67 37.00
CA SER A 516 -48.66 18.26 36.06
C SER A 516 -49.11 19.64 36.56
N GLY A 517 -49.13 20.64 35.68
CA GLY A 517 -49.54 22.00 36.03
C GLY A 517 -50.97 22.11 36.57
N LYS A 518 -51.81 21.09 36.37
CA LYS A 518 -53.20 21.02 36.89
C LYS A 518 -53.30 20.77 38.40
N LYS A 519 -52.29 20.11 39.00
CA LYS A 519 -52.15 19.90 40.45
C LYS A 519 -50.75 20.37 40.81
N LYS A 520 -50.57 21.55 41.40
CA LYS A 520 -49.26 22.15 41.75
C LYS A 520 -48.46 21.34 42.82
N VAL A 521 -48.22 20.05 42.60
CA VAL A 521 -47.58 19.10 43.51
C VAL A 521 -46.81 18.07 42.69
N ILE A 522 -45.56 17.76 43.09
CA ILE A 522 -44.83 16.60 42.56
C ILE A 522 -45.38 15.36 43.26
N PHE A 523 -45.93 14.43 42.50
CA PHE A 523 -46.30 13.11 43.01
C PHE A 523 -45.16 12.13 42.79
N VAL A 524 -44.93 11.31 43.80
CA VAL A 524 -44.10 10.13 43.73
C VAL A 524 -45.04 8.96 43.53
N ILE A 525 -44.93 8.30 42.38
CA ILE A 525 -45.71 7.10 42.07
C ILE A 525 -44.81 5.89 42.29
N GLU A 526 -45.14 5.07 43.29
CA GLU A 526 -44.53 3.76 43.47
C GLU A 526 -45.04 2.80 42.39
N VAL A 527 -44.13 2.13 41.69
CA VAL A 527 -44.50 1.13 40.68
C VAL A 527 -44.45 -0.24 41.34
N ASN A 528 -45.62 -0.77 41.72
CA ASN A 528 -45.72 -2.12 42.26
C ASN A 528 -45.57 -3.15 41.13
N THR A 529 -44.50 -3.93 41.12
CA THR A 529 -44.19 -4.91 40.05
C THR A 529 -45.10 -6.14 40.01
N ASN A 530 -46.13 -6.23 40.88
CA ASN A 530 -46.97 -7.42 41.02
C ASN A 530 -48.39 -7.31 40.44
N ASN A 531 -48.77 -6.19 39.80
CA ASN A 531 -50.04 -6.13 39.06
C ASN A 531 -49.85 -5.40 37.73
N ASN A 532 -49.96 -6.14 36.63
CA ASN A 532 -50.34 -5.56 35.34
C ASN A 532 -51.73 -4.96 35.53
N ASN A 533 -51.80 -3.65 35.80
CA ASN A 533 -52.80 -2.72 35.29
C ASN A 533 -52.72 -1.37 36.04
N ALA A 534 -52.67 -0.30 35.23
CA ALA A 534 -52.91 1.10 35.57
C ALA A 534 -51.92 1.79 36.52
N VAL A 535 -51.14 2.71 35.96
CA VAL A 535 -50.70 3.92 36.67
C VAL A 535 -51.98 4.66 37.09
N THR A 536 -52.38 4.55 38.35
CA THR A 536 -53.48 5.34 38.91
C THR A 536 -52.96 6.70 39.38
N GLU A 537 -53.69 7.76 39.02
CA GLU A 537 -53.37 9.18 39.22
C GLU A 537 -53.23 9.65 40.68
#